data_AF-A0A1Y1RIN5-F1
#
_entry.id   AF-A0A1Y1RIN5-F1
#
_cell.length_a   1.000
_cell.length_b   1.000
_cell.length_c   1.000
_cell.angle_alpha   90.00
_cell.angle_beta   90.00
_cell.angle_gamma   90.00
#
_symmetry.space_group_name_H-M   'P 1'
#
loop_
_entity.id
_entity.type
_entity.pdbx_description
1 polymer ?
#
loop_
_entity_poly.entity_id
_entity_poly.type
_entity_poly.pdbx_seq_one_letter_code
_entity_poly.pdbx_strand_id
1 'polypeptide(L)'
;MALKEIVWKVSDTMYDEMTQVQKELSFPNLMDLVSQAVQRYMAEVQHETWWQEFRKLQQQVRASGGFQLGQTKEEIIANLREQRRQIFESDYANMY
;
A
#
# COMPACT_ATOMS: atom_id res chain seq x y z
N MET A 1 17.54 3.02 10.19
CA MET A 1 16.24 3.64 10.53
C MET A 1 16.25 3.96 12.01
N ALA A 2 15.97 5.21 12.41
CA ALA A 2 15.92 5.58 13.83
C ALA A 2 14.65 5.00 14.47
N LEU A 3 14.79 4.32 15.61
CA LEU A 3 13.66 3.91 16.44
C LEU A 3 13.00 5.18 16.98
N LYS A 4 11.80 5.49 16.50
CA LYS A 4 11.00 6.59 17.03
C LYS A 4 10.30 6.08 18.27
N GLU A 5 10.75 6.49 19.44
CA GLU A 5 10.08 6.17 20.70
C GLU A 5 8.71 6.87 20.73
N ILE A 6 7.66 6.09 20.98
CA ILE A 6 6.29 6.57 21.11
C ILE A 6 5.90 6.38 22.57
N VAL A 7 5.54 7.48 23.24
CA VAL A 7 4.99 7.45 24.59
C VAL A 7 3.49 7.58 24.49
N TRP A 8 2.76 6.59 25.00
CA TRP A 8 1.31 6.59 25.03
C TRP A 8 0.80 6.45 26.46
N LYS A 9 -0.14 7.32 26.83
CA LYS A 9 -0.86 7.22 28.11
C LYS A 9 -2.12 6.39 27.90
N VAL A 10 -2.24 5.31 28.66
CA VAL A 10 -3.42 4.44 28.69
C VAL A 10 -4.09 4.55 30.06
N SER A 11 -5.39 4.28 30.13
CA SER A 11 -6.10 4.19 31.40
C SER A 11 -5.69 2.93 32.16
N ASP A 12 -5.88 2.93 33.48
CA ASP A 12 -5.60 1.75 34.32
C ASP A 12 -6.42 0.53 33.87
N THR A 13 -7.69 0.74 33.49
CA THR A 13 -8.56 -0.32 32.94
C THR A 13 -7.99 -0.95 31.67
N MET A 14 -7.46 -0.14 30.75
CA MET A 14 -6.86 -0.61 29.51
C MET A 14 -5.56 -1.36 29.78
N TYR A 15 -4.76 -0.90 30.75
CA TYR A 15 -3.54 -1.58 31.15
C TYR A 15 -3.81 -2.97 31.74
N ASP A 16 -4.83 -3.09 32.59
CA ASP A 16 -5.24 -4.37 33.17
C ASP A 16 -5.73 -5.35 32.10
N GLU A 17 -6.57 -4.89 31.18
CA GLU A 17 -7.03 -5.68 30.03
C GLU A 17 -5.86 -6.15 29.16
N MET A 18 -4.92 -5.26 28.82
CA MET A 18 -3.75 -5.62 28.03
C MET A 18 -2.86 -6.64 28.75
N THR A 19 -2.73 -6.53 30.07
CA THR A 19 -1.97 -7.47 30.90
C THR A 19 -2.65 -8.82 30.96
N GLN A 20 -3.98 -8.86 31.01
CA GLN A 20 -4.75 -10.10 30.93
C GLN A 20 -4.55 -10.77 29.56
N VAL A 21 -4.71 -10.03 28.47
CA VAL A 21 -4.51 -10.55 27.11
C VAL A 21 -3.07 -11.03 26.89
N GLN A 22 -2.08 -10.32 27.44
CA GLN A 22 -0.67 -10.75 27.39
C GLN A 22 -0.48 -12.13 28.02
N LYS A 23 -1.13 -12.42 29.15
CA LYS A 23 -1.08 -13.72 29.82
C LYS A 23 -1.83 -14.79 29.03
N GLU A 24 -3.05 -14.50 28.58
CA GLU A 24 -3.90 -15.45 27.85
C GLU A 24 -3.24 -15.90 26.54
N LEU A 25 -2.62 -14.97 25.83
CA LEU A 25 -1.93 -15.24 24.57
C LEU A 25 -0.44 -15.59 24.76
N SER A 26 0.02 -15.69 26.01
CA SER A 26 1.39 -16.11 26.38
C SER A 26 2.49 -15.27 25.72
N PHE A 27 2.27 -13.97 25.57
CA PHE A 27 3.30 -13.07 25.07
C PHE A 27 4.41 -12.87 26.11
N PRO A 28 5.69 -12.71 25.71
CA PRO A 28 6.79 -12.53 26.67
C PRO A 28 6.68 -11.24 27.49
N ASN A 29 6.15 -10.17 26.89
CA ASN A 29 5.95 -8.88 27.54
C ASN A 29 4.87 -8.07 26.79
N LEU A 30 4.41 -6.98 27.41
CA LEU A 30 3.40 -6.09 26.82
C LEU A 30 3.87 -5.38 25.55
N MET A 31 5.18 -5.10 25.41
CA MET A 31 5.71 -4.43 24.23
C MET A 31 5.61 -5.31 22.98
N ASP A 32 5.82 -6.61 23.12
CA ASP A 32 5.68 -7.57 22.03
C ASP A 32 4.21 -7.69 21.58
N LEU A 33 3.28 -7.73 22.55
CA LEU A 33 1.84 -7.73 22.27
C LEU A 33 1.43 -6.47 21.48
N VAL A 34 1.81 -5.28 21.97
CA VAL A 34 1.48 -4.01 21.31
C VAL A 34 2.12 -3.92 19.94
N SER A 35 3.39 -4.32 19.81
CA SER A 35 4.11 -4.27 18.53
C SER A 35 3.42 -5.13 17.47
N GLN A 36 3.00 -6.36 17.82
CA GLN A 36 2.28 -7.22 16.89
C GLN A 36 0.88 -6.69 16.57
N ALA A 37 0.15 -6.18 17.56
CA ALA A 37 -1.17 -5.59 17.34
C ALA A 37 -1.11 -4.39 16.39
N VAL A 38 -0.13 -3.49 16.60
CA VAL A 38 0.11 -2.34 15.72
C VAL A 38 0.52 -2.78 14.31
N GLN A 39 1.42 -3.75 14.18
CA GLN A 39 1.83 -4.28 12.88
C GLN A 39 0.65 -4.86 12.10
N ARG A 40 -0.20 -5.63 12.79
CA ARG A 40 -1.42 -6.19 12.19
C ARG A 40 -2.39 -5.10 11.74
N TYR A 41 -2.66 -4.13 12.61
CA TYR A 41 -3.51 -3.00 12.27
C TYR A 41 -2.97 -2.21 11.08
N MET A 42 -1.65 -1.94 11.05
CA MET A 42 -1.01 -1.26 9.92
C MET A 42 -1.13 -2.06 8.62
N ALA A 43 -0.98 -3.39 8.68
CA ALA A 43 -1.16 -4.25 7.50
C ALA A 43 -2.61 -4.21 6.98
N GLU A 44 -3.59 -4.23 7.89
CA GLU A 44 -5.02 -4.10 7.56
C GLU A 44 -5.31 -2.73 6.92
N VAL A 45 -4.84 -1.64 7.53
CA VAL A 45 -5.00 -0.27 6.99
C VAL A 45 -4.31 -0.10 5.64
N GLN A 46 -3.11 -0.67 5.46
CA GLN A 46 -2.42 -0.63 4.17
C GLN A 46 -3.21 -1.36 3.09
N HIS A 47 -3.79 -2.51 3.42
CA HIS A 47 -4.63 -3.27 2.49
C HIS A 47 -5.89 -2.50 2.10
N GLU A 48 -6.59 -1.88 3.06
CA GLU A 48 -7.75 -1.02 2.77
C GLU A 48 -7.38 0.20 1.91
N THR A 49 -6.29 0.87 2.26
CA THR A 49 -5.79 2.02 1.51
C THR A 49 -5.42 1.62 0.08
N TRP A 50 -4.75 0.47 -0.09
CA TRP A 50 -4.44 -0.08 -1.40
C TRP A 50 -5.70 -0.32 -2.23
N TRP A 51 -6.74 -0.91 -1.63
CA TRP A 51 -8.02 -1.13 -2.31
C TRP A 51 -8.69 0.17 -2.74
N GLN A 52 -8.65 1.21 -1.91
CA GLN A 52 -9.21 2.51 -2.23
C GLN A 52 -8.46 3.17 -3.39
N GLU A 53 -7.13 3.18 -3.35
CA GLU A 53 -6.30 3.75 -4.40
C GLU A 53 -6.42 2.95 -5.71
N PHE A 54 -6.51 1.63 -5.63
CA PHE A 54 -6.78 0.79 -6.81
C PHE A 54 -8.14 1.11 -7.45
N ARG A 55 -9.19 1.29 -6.65
CA ARG A 55 -10.51 1.70 -7.17
C ARG A 55 -10.47 3.08 -7.82
N LYS A 56 -9.77 4.05 -7.23
CA LYS A 56 -9.55 5.36 -7.86
C LYS A 56 -8.84 5.22 -9.20
N LEU A 57 -7.77 4.43 -9.26
CA LEU A 57 -7.04 4.18 -10.50
C LEU A 57 -7.96 3.56 -11.57
N GLN A 58 -8.76 2.55 -11.21
CA GLN A 58 -9.74 1.95 -12.11
C GLN A 58 -10.76 2.97 -12.63
N GLN A 59 -11.25 3.87 -11.77
CA GLN A 59 -12.17 4.94 -12.18
C GLN A 59 -11.51 5.93 -13.13
N GLN A 60 -10.27 6.33 -12.86
CA GLN A 60 -9.49 7.21 -13.74
C GLN A 60 -9.28 6.58 -15.12
N VAL A 61 -8.86 5.31 -15.16
CA VAL A 61 -8.69 4.57 -16.42
C VAL A 61 -10.00 4.47 -17.19
N ARG A 62 -11.13 4.22 -16.52
CA ARG A 62 -12.44 4.19 -17.20
C ARG A 62 -12.84 5.58 -17.71
N ALA A 63 -12.63 6.62 -16.92
CA ALA A 63 -12.93 8.00 -17.29
C ALA A 63 -12.07 8.48 -18.47
N SER A 64 -10.84 7.99 -18.61
CA SER A 64 -9.98 8.26 -19.77
C SER A 64 -10.32 7.44 -21.01
N GLY A 65 -11.38 6.63 -20.99
CA GLY A 65 -11.77 5.78 -22.12
C GLY A 65 -10.98 4.47 -22.22
N GLY A 66 -10.41 4.00 -21.11
CA GLY A 66 -9.52 2.83 -21.05
C GLY A 66 -8.08 3.17 -21.42
N PHE A 67 -7.25 2.14 -21.54
CA PHE A 67 -5.84 2.29 -21.94
C PHE A 67 -5.64 2.50 -23.45
N GLN A 68 -6.71 2.34 -24.25
CA GLN A 68 -6.67 2.49 -25.71
C GLN A 68 -5.56 1.66 -26.39
N LEU A 69 -5.21 0.50 -25.81
CA LEU A 69 -4.13 -0.36 -26.32
C LEU A 69 -4.60 -1.33 -27.43
N GLY A 70 -5.87 -1.32 -27.81
CA GLY A 70 -6.46 -2.30 -28.74
C GLY A 70 -7.20 -3.42 -28.02
N GLN A 71 -7.86 -4.28 -28.79
CA GLN A 71 -8.72 -5.36 -28.27
C GLN A 71 -8.04 -6.74 -28.37
N THR A 72 -7.05 -6.89 -29.25
CA THR A 72 -6.30 -8.14 -29.43
C THR A 72 -4.91 -8.05 -28.83
N LYS A 73 -4.32 -9.20 -28.51
CA LYS A 73 -2.96 -9.28 -27.96
C LYS A 73 -1.95 -8.65 -28.91
N GLU A 74 -2.10 -8.88 -30.20
CA GLU A 74 -1.23 -8.37 -31.26
C GLU A 74 -1.31 -6.85 -31.35
N GLU A 75 -2.51 -6.28 -31.30
CA GLU A 75 -2.72 -4.82 -31.25
C GLU A 75 -2.10 -4.20 -30.00
N ILE A 76 -2.29 -4.83 -28.84
CA ILE A 76 -1.71 -4.37 -27.57
C ILE A 76 -0.18 -4.33 -27.67
N ILE A 77 0.44 -5.39 -28.19
CA ILE A 77 1.90 -5.45 -28.35
C ILE A 77 2.38 -4.39 -29.34
N ALA A 78 1.69 -4.19 -30.46
CA ALA A 78 2.05 -3.20 -31.47
C ALA A 78 1.95 -1.77 -30.91
N ASN A 79 0.84 -1.43 -30.26
CA ASN A 79 0.61 -0.11 -29.68
C ASN A 79 1.60 0.19 -28.53
N LEU A 80 1.91 -0.78 -27.68
CA LEU A 80 2.92 -0.60 -26.63
C LEU A 80 4.33 -0.39 -27.19
N ARG A 81 4.70 -1.11 -28.26
CA ARG A 81 5.99 -0.90 -28.94
C ARG A 81 6.09 0.49 -29.54
N GLU A 82 5.02 0.96 -30.15
CA GLU A 82 4.95 2.29 -30.74
C GLU A 82 5.01 3.40 -29.68
N GLN A 83 4.23 3.28 -28.61
CA GLN A 83 4.30 4.23 -27.47
C GLN A 83 5.70 4.26 -26.85
N ARG A 84 6.34 3.10 -26.67
CA ARG A 84 7.72 3.03 -26.15
C ARG A 84 8.70 3.75 -27.09
N ARG A 85 8.54 3.60 -28.40
CA ARG A 85 9.35 4.31 -29.39
C ARG A 85 9.17 5.82 -29.29
N GLN A 86 7.93 6.30 -29.21
CA GLN A 86 7.61 7.73 -29.09
C GLN A 86 8.19 8.34 -27.81
N ILE A 87 8.09 7.65 -26.67
CA ILE A 87 8.71 8.09 -25.41
C ILE A 87 10.24 8.17 -25.55
N PHE A 88 10.85 7.15 -26.15
CA PHE A 88 12.29 7.16 -26.37
C PHE A 88 12.72 8.30 -27.31
N GLU A 89 12.01 8.53 -28.40
CA GLU A 89 12.26 9.62 -29.34
C GLU A 89 12.07 11.00 -28.66
N SER A 90 11.06 11.17 -27.79
CA SER A 90 10.87 12.42 -27.04
C SER A 90 11.95 12.67 -26.00
N ASP A 91 12.37 11.62 -25.29
CA ASP A 91 13.43 11.72 -24.28
C ASP A 91 14.79 12.01 -24.92
N TYR A 92 15.05 11.43 -26.10
CA TYR A 92 16.26 11.69 -26.88
C TYR A 92 16.27 13.10 -27.50
N ALA A 93 15.11 13.61 -27.92
CA ALA A 93 14.97 14.98 -28.45
C ALA A 93 15.19 16.06 -27.37
N ASN A 94 14.97 15.75 -26.09
CA ASN A 94 15.26 16.64 -24.97
C ASN A 94 16.73 16.57 -24.50
N MET A 95 17.55 15.70 -25.09
CA MET A 95 18.98 15.54 -24.77
C MET A 95 19.93 16.24 -25.76
N TYR A 96 19.42 16.85 -26.83
CA TYR A 96 20.16 17.65 -27.82
C TYR A 96 19.49 19.01 -28.02
#